data_AF-A0A818UYT7-F1
#
_entry.id   AF-A0A818UYT7-F1
#
_cell.length_a   1.000
_cell.length_b   1.000
_cell.length_c   1.000
_cell.angle_alpha   90.00
_cell.angle_beta   90.00
_cell.angle_gamma   90.00
#
_symmetry.space_group_name_H-M   'P 1'
#
loop_
_entity.id
_entity.type
_entity.pdbx_description
1 polymer ?
#
loop_
_entity_poly.entity_id
_entity_poly.type
_entity_poly.pdbx_seq_one_letter_code
_entity_poly.pdbx_strand_id
1 'polypeptide(L)'
;MLGLINDEQGLYSEAIDFYKQSIEIKQKILSPTDSNLIVSYNNIGLVYGKIGEYAKALSFLEKVLEIERENGSSDHSNVDATYNNIALVYNKMREYAKALYFFGRALETDREILPPNHPTLGRNGMTWKKYTHLEPFGVDLVGCSGGGGGVPEPPGMICNAYSGDTNCDTSLPILCVKYDDSPQPTIPVIWNYSFGWNRGHIRLTSSVRGSVFRDLSEVNEFCGVIFGNGWRTATFHDGGGGWNYYSYGNISSDKRFWVHVNDQNANCWNR
;
A
#
# COMPACT_ATOMS: atom_id res chain seq x y z
N MET A 1 -31.56 -14.38 -6.87
CA MET A 1 -31.08 -15.66 -6.31
C MET A 1 -30.36 -16.51 -7.37
N LEU A 2 -30.93 -16.70 -8.57
CA LEU A 2 -30.28 -17.48 -9.64
C LEU A 2 -28.86 -17.01 -10.00
N GLY A 3 -28.60 -15.69 -10.05
CA GLY A 3 -27.25 -15.17 -10.29
C GLY A 3 -26.21 -15.64 -9.27
N LEU A 4 -26.56 -15.66 -7.98
CA LEU A 4 -25.68 -16.13 -6.90
C LEU A 4 -25.40 -17.63 -7.02
N ILE A 5 -26.45 -18.43 -7.26
CA ILE A 5 -26.32 -19.89 -7.40
C ILE A 5 -25.38 -20.24 -8.56
N ASN A 6 -25.51 -19.55 -9.70
CA ASN A 6 -24.66 -19.78 -10.86
C ASN A 6 -23.21 -19.33 -10.59
N ASP A 7 -23.01 -18.20 -9.90
CA ASP A 7 -21.67 -17.75 -9.48
C ASP A 7 -20.97 -18.77 -8.56
N GLU A 8 -21.69 -19.31 -7.58
CA GLU A 8 -21.19 -20.36 -6.67
C GLU A 8 -20.83 -21.66 -7.41
N GLN A 9 -21.52 -21.96 -8.51
CA GLN A 9 -21.25 -23.11 -9.37
C GLN A 9 -20.16 -22.84 -10.43
N GLY A 10 -19.63 -21.61 -10.52
CA GLY A 10 -18.64 -21.22 -11.52
C GLY A 10 -19.22 -20.95 -12.92
N LEU A 11 -20.55 -20.92 -13.05
CA LEU A 11 -21.29 -20.59 -14.27
C LEU A 11 -21.36 -19.05 -14.43
N TYR A 12 -20.20 -18.43 -14.66
CA TYR A 12 -20.05 -16.97 -14.58
C TYR A 12 -20.82 -16.21 -15.66
N SER A 13 -20.94 -16.77 -16.87
CA SER A 13 -21.69 -16.15 -17.96
C SER A 13 -23.18 -16.08 -17.62
N GLU A 14 -23.75 -17.19 -17.16
CA GLU A 14 -25.13 -17.30 -16.72
C GLU A 14 -25.40 -16.41 -15.51
N ALA A 15 -24.46 -16.37 -14.55
CA ALA A 15 -24.53 -15.48 -13.40
C ALA A 15 -24.62 -14.01 -13.84
N ILE A 16 -23.75 -13.57 -14.77
CA ILE A 16 -23.76 -12.21 -15.31
C ILE A 16 -25.11 -11.90 -15.97
N ASP A 17 -25.66 -12.81 -16.77
CA ASP A 17 -26.94 -12.59 -17.44
C ASP A 17 -28.10 -12.45 -16.44
N PHE A 18 -28.14 -13.30 -15.41
CA PHE A 18 -29.12 -13.17 -14.34
C PHE A 18 -28.96 -11.88 -13.54
N TYR A 19 -27.73 -11.44 -13.24
CA TYR A 19 -27.52 -10.17 -12.56
C TYR A 19 -27.94 -8.98 -13.42
N LYS A 20 -27.63 -8.97 -14.73
CA LYS A 20 -28.09 -7.92 -15.66
C LYS A 20 -29.61 -7.81 -15.69
N GLN A 21 -30.31 -8.93 -15.86
CA GLN A 21 -31.77 -8.96 -15.85
C GLN A 21 -32.33 -8.46 -14.51
N SER A 22 -31.73 -8.88 -13.39
CA SER A 22 -32.15 -8.41 -12.07
C SER A 22 -31.91 -6.91 -11.89
N ILE A 23 -30.80 -6.36 -12.37
CA ILE A 23 -30.48 -4.93 -12.30
C ILE A 23 -31.51 -4.15 -13.13
N GLU A 24 -31.82 -4.59 -14.35
CA GLU A 24 -32.79 -3.91 -15.22
C GLU A 24 -34.19 -3.83 -14.59
N ILE A 25 -34.66 -4.92 -13.98
CA ILE A 25 -35.96 -4.94 -13.29
C ILE A 25 -35.92 -4.02 -12.07
N LYS A 26 -34.88 -4.13 -11.23
CA LYS A 26 -34.75 -3.34 -10.01
C LYS A 26 -34.64 -1.84 -10.29
N GLN A 27 -33.92 -1.43 -11.33
CA GLN A 27 -33.84 -0.03 -11.76
C GLN A 27 -35.21 0.56 -12.12
N LYS A 28 -36.17 -0.25 -12.57
CA LYS A 28 -37.52 0.22 -12.95
C LYS A 28 -38.46 0.37 -11.75
N ILE A 29 -38.21 -0.34 -10.65
CA ILE A 29 -39.16 -0.47 -9.53
C ILE A 29 -38.61 0.02 -8.19
N LEU A 30 -37.30 0.19 -8.06
CA LEU A 30 -36.62 0.62 -6.83
C LEU A 30 -35.99 2.00 -7.00
N SER A 31 -35.77 2.69 -5.88
CA SER A 31 -34.94 3.89 -5.86
C SER A 31 -33.53 3.58 -6.37
N PRO A 32 -32.84 4.52 -7.06
CA PRO A 32 -31.43 4.36 -7.40
C PRO A 32 -30.52 4.05 -6.21
N THR A 33 -30.93 4.46 -5.01
CA THR A 33 -30.24 4.26 -3.74
C THR A 33 -30.70 3.03 -2.95
N ASP A 34 -31.57 2.19 -3.52
CA ASP A 34 -32.07 0.99 -2.84
C ASP A 34 -30.97 -0.06 -2.65
N SER A 35 -30.79 -0.54 -1.41
CA SER A 35 -29.75 -1.51 -1.05
C SER A 35 -29.82 -2.79 -1.90
N ASN A 36 -30.99 -3.23 -2.36
CA ASN A 36 -31.11 -4.42 -3.22
C ASN A 36 -30.55 -4.21 -4.63
N LEU A 37 -30.62 -2.97 -5.14
CA LEU A 37 -30.02 -2.59 -6.41
C LEU A 37 -28.51 -2.51 -6.26
N ILE A 38 -28.03 -1.88 -5.18
CA ILE A 38 -26.61 -1.76 -4.83
C ILE A 38 -25.94 -3.13 -4.70
N VAL A 39 -26.55 -4.07 -3.96
CA VAL A 39 -26.06 -5.45 -3.84
C VAL A 39 -25.95 -6.14 -5.21
N SER A 40 -26.84 -5.82 -6.16
CA SER A 40 -26.79 -6.42 -7.51
C SER A 40 -25.61 -5.89 -8.33
N TYR A 41 -25.31 -4.59 -8.21
CA TYR A 41 -24.12 -4.00 -8.83
C TYR A 41 -22.81 -4.54 -8.23
N ASN A 42 -22.76 -4.72 -6.90
CA ASN A 42 -21.61 -5.33 -6.24
C ASN A 42 -21.35 -6.75 -6.74
N ASN A 43 -22.39 -7.57 -6.79
CA ASN A 43 -22.27 -8.96 -7.22
C ASN A 43 -21.84 -9.08 -8.69
N ILE A 44 -22.45 -8.31 -9.60
CA ILE A 44 -22.04 -8.37 -11.01
C ILE A 44 -20.60 -7.88 -11.19
N GLY A 45 -20.18 -6.85 -10.44
CA GLY A 45 -18.80 -6.37 -10.42
C GLY A 45 -17.82 -7.46 -9.99
N LEU A 46 -18.15 -8.19 -8.91
CA LEU A 46 -17.34 -9.30 -8.43
C LEU A 46 -17.21 -10.42 -9.47
N VAL A 47 -18.30 -10.80 -10.16
CA VAL A 47 -18.25 -11.84 -11.19
C VAL A 47 -17.41 -11.41 -12.39
N TYR A 48 -17.53 -10.16 -12.85
CA TYR A 48 -16.62 -9.63 -13.89
C TYR A 48 -15.15 -9.71 -13.46
N GLY A 49 -14.86 -9.44 -12.18
CA GLY A 49 -13.51 -9.60 -11.62
C GLY A 49 -13.02 -11.05 -11.64
N LYS A 50 -13.90 -12.03 -11.40
CA LYS A 50 -13.56 -13.46 -11.46
C LYS A 50 -13.19 -13.93 -12.86
N ILE A 51 -13.82 -13.37 -13.90
CA ILE A 51 -13.54 -13.73 -15.31
C ILE A 51 -12.47 -12.87 -15.99
N GLY A 52 -11.81 -11.96 -15.25
CA GLY A 52 -10.73 -11.14 -15.79
C GLY A 52 -11.18 -9.87 -16.53
N GLU A 53 -12.47 -9.56 -16.54
CA GLU A 53 -13.04 -8.35 -17.15
C GLU A 53 -12.94 -7.16 -16.17
N TYR A 54 -11.72 -6.83 -15.76
CA TYR A 54 -11.44 -5.95 -14.63
C TYR A 54 -11.99 -4.53 -14.80
N ALA A 55 -11.94 -3.97 -16.02
CA ALA A 55 -12.48 -2.64 -16.29
C ALA A 55 -14.00 -2.58 -16.07
N LYS A 56 -14.73 -3.63 -16.50
CA LYS A 56 -16.17 -3.75 -16.24
C LYS A 56 -16.43 -3.92 -14.75
N ALA A 57 -15.66 -4.78 -14.08
CA ALA A 57 -15.75 -4.98 -12.63
C ALA A 57 -15.63 -3.65 -11.86
N LEU A 58 -14.57 -2.89 -12.12
CA LEU A 58 -14.34 -1.58 -11.50
C LEU A 58 -15.47 -0.61 -11.81
N SER A 59 -15.96 -0.52 -13.06
CA SER A 59 -17.05 0.39 -13.41
C SER A 59 -18.35 0.14 -12.62
N PHE A 60 -18.68 -1.13 -12.36
CA PHE A 60 -19.86 -1.48 -11.55
C PHE A 60 -19.66 -1.16 -10.06
N LEU A 61 -18.46 -1.42 -9.53
CA LEU A 61 -18.13 -1.17 -8.13
C LEU A 61 -17.97 0.34 -7.83
N GLU A 62 -17.39 1.11 -8.74
CA GLU A 62 -17.28 2.57 -8.64
C GLU A 62 -18.66 3.24 -8.69
N LYS A 63 -19.57 2.72 -9.52
CA LYS A 63 -20.97 3.16 -9.53
C LYS A 63 -21.66 2.97 -8.18
N VAL A 64 -21.35 1.88 -7.47
CA VAL A 64 -21.87 1.68 -6.10
C VAL A 64 -21.33 2.76 -5.17
N LEU A 65 -20.03 3.04 -5.19
CA LEU A 65 -19.44 4.10 -4.36
C LEU A 65 -20.01 5.49 -4.66
N GLU A 66 -20.37 5.77 -5.91
CA GLU A 66 -21.05 7.01 -6.32
C GLU A 66 -22.45 7.10 -5.70
N ILE A 67 -23.27 6.05 -5.86
CA ILE A 67 -24.63 5.99 -5.29
C ILE A 67 -24.60 6.16 -3.77
N GLU A 68 -23.69 5.47 -3.08
CA GLU A 68 -23.55 5.53 -1.62
C GLU A 68 -23.08 6.92 -1.15
N ARG A 69 -22.26 7.62 -1.96
CA ARG A 69 -21.86 9.01 -1.67
C ARG A 69 -23.03 9.98 -1.78
N GLU A 70 -23.93 9.77 -2.74
CA GLU A 70 -25.11 10.62 -2.95
C GLU A 70 -26.23 10.35 -1.93
N ASN A 71 -26.37 9.10 -1.47
CA ASN A 71 -27.47 8.72 -0.59
C ASN A 71 -27.38 9.35 0.80
N GLY A 72 -26.18 9.73 1.29
CA GLY A 72 -25.96 10.43 2.57
C GLY A 72 -26.39 9.68 3.84
N SER A 73 -27.16 8.61 3.67
CA SER A 73 -27.61 7.65 4.66
C SER A 73 -26.55 6.57 4.80
N SER A 74 -25.98 6.52 6.00
CA SER A 74 -24.92 5.65 6.51
C SER A 74 -25.28 4.15 6.56
N ASP A 75 -25.84 3.56 5.50
CA ASP A 75 -25.86 2.09 5.39
C ASP A 75 -24.49 1.60 4.89
N HIS A 76 -23.48 1.88 5.72
CA HIS A 76 -22.08 1.70 5.40
C HIS A 76 -21.67 0.23 5.19
N SER A 77 -22.55 -0.73 5.50
CA SER A 77 -22.32 -2.16 5.29
C SER A 77 -22.19 -2.56 3.81
N ASN A 78 -22.64 -1.72 2.88
CA ASN A 78 -22.40 -1.94 1.46
C ASN A 78 -21.10 -1.28 1.00
N VAL A 79 -20.66 -0.21 1.67
CA VAL A 79 -19.46 0.55 1.31
C VAL A 79 -18.19 -0.25 1.61
N ASP A 80 -18.08 -0.86 2.79
CA ASP A 80 -16.92 -1.71 3.12
C ASP A 80 -16.82 -2.93 2.18
N ALA A 81 -17.95 -3.56 1.87
CA ALA A 81 -18.02 -4.68 0.94
C ALA A 81 -17.59 -4.27 -0.47
N THR A 82 -18.00 -3.08 -0.92
CA THR A 82 -17.60 -2.52 -2.21
C THR A 82 -16.10 -2.25 -2.26
N TYR A 83 -15.53 -1.62 -1.22
CA TYR A 83 -14.09 -1.40 -1.12
C TYR A 83 -13.31 -2.72 -1.12
N ASN A 84 -13.77 -3.72 -0.37
CA ASN A 84 -13.17 -5.06 -0.38
C ASN A 84 -13.21 -5.69 -1.79
N ASN A 85 -14.31 -5.56 -2.52
CA ASN A 85 -14.44 -6.08 -3.88
C ASN A 85 -13.50 -5.35 -4.86
N ILE A 86 -13.40 -4.03 -4.78
CA ILE A 86 -12.46 -3.23 -5.59
C ILE A 86 -11.02 -3.67 -5.30
N ALA A 87 -10.70 -3.87 -4.02
CA ALA A 87 -9.40 -4.35 -3.61
C ALA A 87 -9.06 -5.73 -4.20
N LEU A 88 -10.03 -6.65 -4.20
CA LEU A 88 -9.87 -7.97 -4.81
C LEU A 88 -9.65 -7.88 -6.33
N VAL A 89 -10.34 -6.96 -7.03
CA VAL A 89 -10.15 -6.73 -8.47
C VAL A 89 -8.74 -6.22 -8.75
N TYR A 90 -8.26 -5.19 -8.04
CA TYR A 90 -6.89 -4.71 -8.19
C TYR A 90 -5.84 -5.78 -7.83
N ASN A 91 -6.10 -6.60 -6.82
CA ASN A 91 -5.23 -7.72 -6.48
C ASN A 91 -5.13 -8.75 -7.62
N LYS A 92 -6.25 -9.06 -8.31
CA LYS A 92 -6.25 -9.93 -9.49
C LYS A 92 -5.51 -9.31 -10.68
N MET A 93 -5.54 -7.99 -10.81
CA MET A 93 -4.74 -7.22 -11.77
C MET A 93 -3.24 -7.13 -11.39
N ARG A 94 -2.85 -7.59 -10.19
CA ARG A 94 -1.52 -7.40 -9.60
C ARG A 94 -1.17 -5.93 -9.32
N GLU A 95 -2.19 -5.07 -9.21
CA GLU A 95 -2.05 -3.68 -8.78
C GLU A 95 -2.17 -3.59 -7.24
N TYR A 96 -1.20 -4.19 -6.56
CA TYR A 96 -1.32 -4.49 -5.13
C TYR A 96 -1.40 -3.24 -4.24
N ALA A 97 -0.66 -2.17 -4.57
CA ALA A 97 -0.75 -0.89 -3.84
C ALA A 97 -2.18 -0.32 -3.83
N LYS A 98 -2.90 -0.41 -4.97
CA LYS A 98 -4.30 0.00 -5.04
C LYS A 98 -5.19 -0.97 -4.26
N ALA A 99 -4.95 -2.27 -4.36
CA ALA A 99 -5.67 -3.26 -3.56
C ALA A 99 -5.58 -2.98 -2.06
N LEU A 100 -4.38 -2.70 -1.57
CA LEU A 100 -4.14 -2.44 -0.15
C LEU A 100 -4.76 -1.11 0.31
N TYR A 101 -4.71 -0.06 -0.52
CA TYR A 101 -5.46 1.17 -0.27
C TYR A 101 -6.94 0.89 -0.04
N PHE A 102 -7.58 0.12 -0.92
CA PHE A 102 -9.01 -0.19 -0.81
C PHE A 102 -9.34 -1.14 0.35
N PHE A 103 -8.49 -2.13 0.67
CA PHE A 103 -8.66 -2.93 1.90
C PHE A 103 -8.56 -2.05 3.17
N GLY A 104 -7.68 -1.04 3.16
CA GLY A 104 -7.54 -0.09 4.26
C GLY A 104 -8.80 0.76 4.43
N ARG A 105 -9.38 1.24 3.32
CA ARG A 105 -10.64 2.00 3.33
C ARG A 105 -11.81 1.16 3.87
N ALA A 106 -11.91 -0.11 3.50
CA ALA A 106 -12.94 -1.01 4.05
C ALA A 106 -12.83 -1.13 5.58
N LEU A 107 -11.60 -1.34 6.10
CA LEU A 107 -11.36 -1.44 7.54
C LEU A 107 -11.62 -0.12 8.28
N GLU A 108 -11.30 1.02 7.67
CA GLU A 108 -11.57 2.34 8.23
C GLU A 108 -13.09 2.58 8.35
N THR A 109 -13.84 2.29 7.29
CA THR A 109 -15.31 2.35 7.29
C THR A 109 -15.90 1.47 8.40
N ASP A 110 -15.46 0.21 8.53
CA ASP A 110 -15.92 -0.65 9.62
C ASP A 110 -15.66 -0.07 11.02
N ARG A 111 -14.51 0.58 11.23
CA ARG A 111 -14.14 1.15 12.54
C ARG A 111 -14.99 2.34 12.95
N GLU A 112 -15.55 3.07 11.98
CA GLU A 112 -16.42 4.21 12.26
C GLU A 112 -17.80 3.77 12.79
N ILE A 113 -18.25 2.56 12.43
CA ILE A 113 -19.64 2.13 12.66
C ILE A 113 -19.73 0.99 13.67
N LEU A 114 -18.72 0.14 13.73
CA LEU A 114 -18.76 -1.09 14.53
C LEU A 114 -18.03 -0.92 15.87
N PRO A 115 -18.54 -1.52 16.97
CA PRO A 115 -17.84 -1.51 18.23
C PRO A 115 -16.49 -2.24 18.11
N PRO A 116 -15.46 -1.87 18.90
CA PRO A 116 -14.10 -2.40 18.74
C PRO A 116 -13.94 -3.93 18.72
N ASN A 117 -14.88 -4.67 19.32
CA ASN A 117 -14.87 -6.13 19.40
C ASN A 117 -15.75 -6.82 18.34
N HIS A 118 -16.26 -6.09 17.34
CA HIS A 118 -17.11 -6.66 16.32
C HIS A 118 -16.35 -7.67 15.44
N PRO A 119 -16.88 -8.87 15.16
CA PRO A 119 -16.18 -9.91 14.39
C PRO A 119 -15.74 -9.46 12.98
N THR A 120 -16.49 -8.55 12.35
CA THR A 120 -16.13 -7.99 11.03
C THR A 120 -14.81 -7.22 11.08
N LEU A 121 -14.54 -6.45 12.14
CA LEU A 121 -13.26 -5.76 12.32
C LEU A 121 -12.09 -6.74 12.39
N GLY A 122 -12.29 -7.86 13.10
CA GLY A 122 -11.32 -8.95 13.13
C GLY A 122 -11.09 -9.56 11.76
N ARG A 123 -12.16 -9.85 11.02
CA ARG A 123 -12.10 -10.43 9.66
C ARG A 123 -11.43 -9.49 8.66
N ASN A 124 -11.89 -8.25 8.55
CA ASN A 124 -11.34 -7.26 7.62
C ASN A 124 -9.95 -6.82 8.05
N GLY A 125 -9.67 -6.76 9.35
CA GLY A 125 -8.33 -6.59 9.88
C GLY A 125 -7.39 -7.75 9.52
N MET A 126 -7.86 -8.99 9.54
CA MET A 126 -7.09 -10.15 9.07
C MET A 126 -6.92 -10.15 7.55
N THR A 127 -7.93 -9.74 6.79
CA THR A 127 -7.86 -9.59 5.33
C THR A 127 -6.82 -8.53 4.97
N TRP A 128 -6.93 -7.33 5.55
CA TRP A 128 -5.96 -6.26 5.39
C TRP A 128 -4.56 -6.73 5.78
N LYS A 129 -4.38 -7.36 6.97
CA LYS A 129 -3.11 -7.96 7.40
C LYS A 129 -2.58 -9.02 6.44
N LYS A 130 -3.46 -9.88 5.94
CA LYS A 130 -3.11 -10.90 4.95
C LYS A 130 -2.56 -10.24 3.69
N TYR A 131 -3.15 -9.17 3.21
CA TYR A 131 -2.65 -8.46 2.02
C TYR A 131 -1.47 -7.53 2.30
N THR A 132 -1.30 -7.02 3.53
CA THR A 132 -0.03 -6.38 3.94
C THR A 132 1.13 -7.37 4.00
N HIS A 133 0.86 -8.68 4.21
CA HIS A 133 1.88 -9.74 4.27
C HIS A 133 1.99 -10.60 2.99
N LEU A 134 0.97 -10.58 2.12
CA LEU A 134 0.96 -11.29 0.82
C LEU A 134 1.52 -10.46 -0.32
N GLU A 135 1.78 -9.18 -0.08
CA GLU A 135 2.84 -8.53 -0.81
C GLU A 135 4.19 -8.85 -0.14
N PRO A 136 5.29 -8.97 -0.92
CA PRO A 136 6.60 -8.50 -0.48
C PRO A 136 6.64 -6.98 -0.18
N PHE A 137 5.50 -6.31 -0.11
CA PHE A 137 5.28 -4.87 -0.13
C PHE A 137 3.94 -4.56 0.53
N GLY A 138 3.84 -4.55 1.87
CA GLY A 138 2.83 -3.66 2.44
C GLY A 138 2.99 -2.27 1.80
N VAL A 139 2.03 -1.37 1.96
CA VAL A 139 2.40 0.04 2.15
C VAL A 139 3.14 0.17 3.49
N ASP A 140 4.27 -0.52 3.54
CA ASP A 140 5.48 -0.29 4.27
C ASP A 140 6.36 0.42 3.25
N LEU A 141 7.09 1.43 3.67
CA LEU A 141 8.18 1.90 2.83
C LEU A 141 9.21 0.78 2.73
N VAL A 142 9.13 0.00 1.65
CA VAL A 142 10.20 -0.91 1.27
C VAL A 142 11.36 0.00 0.86
N GLY A 143 12.33 0.10 1.77
CA GLY A 143 13.64 0.59 1.41
C GLY A 143 14.15 -0.22 0.23
N CYS A 144 14.60 0.48 -0.80
CA CYS A 144 15.26 -0.05 -1.99
C CYS A 144 16.32 -1.13 -1.72
N SER A 145 16.05 -2.42 -1.91
CA SER A 145 17.12 -3.43 -1.89
C SER A 145 17.97 -3.28 -3.16
N GLY A 146 18.99 -2.42 -3.11
CA GLY A 146 19.99 -2.30 -4.17
C GLY A 146 20.88 -3.55 -4.17
N GLY A 147 20.63 -4.47 -5.09
CA GLY A 147 21.48 -5.65 -5.24
C GLY A 147 21.17 -6.48 -6.48
N GLY A 148 21.81 -6.15 -7.60
CA GLY A 148 22.52 -7.08 -8.51
C GLY A 148 21.91 -8.43 -8.93
N GLY A 149 20.60 -8.65 -8.84
CA GLY A 149 20.01 -9.96 -9.10
C GLY A 149 18.62 -9.91 -9.72
N GLY A 150 18.50 -9.42 -10.96
CA GLY A 150 17.44 -9.82 -11.91
C GLY A 150 15.96 -9.62 -11.56
N VAL A 151 15.60 -8.94 -10.45
CA VAL A 151 14.19 -8.65 -10.13
C VAL A 151 13.81 -7.27 -10.66
N PRO A 152 12.70 -7.10 -11.42
CA PRO A 152 12.27 -5.79 -11.89
C PRO A 152 11.84 -4.88 -10.72
N GLU A 153 12.33 -3.64 -10.69
CA GLU A 153 11.87 -2.61 -9.76
C GLU A 153 10.37 -2.30 -10.00
N PRO A 154 9.58 -1.94 -8.95
CA PRO A 154 8.19 -1.55 -9.12
C PRO A 154 8.03 -0.37 -10.10
N PRO A 155 6.97 -0.32 -10.94
CA PRO A 155 6.74 0.80 -11.85
C PRO A 155 6.62 2.12 -11.07
N GLY A 156 7.55 3.05 -11.30
CA GLY A 156 7.55 4.39 -10.70
C GLY A 156 8.33 4.53 -9.39
N MET A 157 9.11 3.52 -8.99
CA MET A 157 10.04 3.59 -7.86
C MET A 157 11.46 3.35 -8.37
N ILE A 158 12.24 4.42 -8.56
CA ILE A 158 13.65 4.31 -8.98
C ILE A 158 14.47 4.10 -7.71
N CYS A 159 14.80 2.85 -7.44
CA CYS A 159 15.50 2.43 -6.22
C CYS A 159 17.00 2.20 -6.42
N ASN A 160 17.49 2.57 -7.61
CA ASN A 160 18.85 2.33 -8.01
C ASN A 160 19.82 3.34 -7.38
N ALA A 161 20.44 2.97 -6.25
CA ALA A 161 21.62 3.66 -5.71
C ALA A 161 22.77 3.73 -6.72
N TYR A 162 22.79 2.86 -7.75
CA TYR A 162 23.79 2.79 -8.81
C TYR A 162 23.44 3.62 -10.05
N SER A 163 22.42 4.50 -10.03
CA SER A 163 22.19 5.46 -11.12
C SER A 163 23.19 6.64 -11.08
N GLY A 164 24.48 6.30 -11.01
CA GLY A 164 25.60 7.23 -10.91
C GLY A 164 25.70 7.94 -9.57
N ASP A 165 26.94 8.23 -9.13
CA ASP A 165 27.19 9.08 -7.99
C ASP A 165 26.42 10.40 -8.16
N THR A 166 25.53 10.70 -7.21
CA THR A 166 24.74 11.93 -7.29
C THR A 166 25.68 13.11 -7.08
N ASN A 167 25.73 14.04 -8.04
CA ASN A 167 26.59 15.22 -7.96
C ASN A 167 26.36 15.96 -6.62
N CYS A 168 27.43 16.32 -5.92
CA CYS A 168 27.36 16.97 -4.62
C CYS A 168 26.64 18.31 -4.57
N ASP A 169 26.55 19.01 -5.71
CA ASP A 169 25.79 20.25 -5.82
C ASP A 169 24.28 20.02 -5.97
N THR A 170 23.84 18.77 -6.11
CA THR A 170 22.42 18.40 -6.20
C THR A 170 21.72 18.64 -4.87
N SER A 171 20.56 19.31 -4.93
CA SER A 171 19.71 19.54 -3.77
C SER A 171 18.63 18.47 -3.68
N LEU A 172 18.73 17.59 -2.69
CA LEU A 172 17.77 16.52 -2.41
C LEU A 172 17.43 16.51 -0.91
N PRO A 173 16.23 16.04 -0.51
CA PRO A 173 15.91 15.86 0.89
C PRO A 173 16.79 14.76 1.52
N ILE A 174 17.09 14.87 2.82
CA ILE A 174 17.73 13.79 3.61
C ILE A 174 16.65 12.86 4.15
N LEU A 175 16.85 11.55 4.01
CA LEU A 175 16.06 10.57 4.73
C LEU A 175 16.58 10.43 6.17
N CYS A 176 15.76 10.82 7.13
CA CYS A 176 16.05 10.69 8.56
C CYS A 176 15.20 9.57 9.17
N VAL A 177 15.79 8.86 10.13
CA VAL A 177 15.18 7.76 10.88
C VAL A 177 15.34 8.00 12.39
N LYS A 178 14.32 7.62 13.16
CA LYS A 178 14.37 7.49 14.62
C LYS A 178 13.91 6.09 15.02
N TYR A 179 14.79 5.34 15.66
CA TYR A 179 14.46 3.99 16.14
C TYR A 179 13.52 4.07 17.34
N ASP A 180 12.60 3.12 17.43
CA ASP A 180 11.64 3.01 18.52
C ASP A 180 11.99 1.88 19.51
N ASP A 181 13.19 1.29 19.36
CA ASP A 181 13.73 0.18 20.16
C ASP A 181 12.83 -1.07 20.22
N SER A 182 11.84 -1.19 19.32
CA SER A 182 10.97 -2.36 19.28
C SER A 182 11.75 -3.61 18.86
N PRO A 183 11.44 -4.77 19.45
CA PRO A 183 12.08 -6.03 19.08
C PRO A 183 11.79 -6.39 17.62
N GLN A 184 12.77 -7.03 16.98
CA GLN A 184 12.62 -7.59 15.64
C GLN A 184 11.37 -8.50 15.60
N PRO A 185 10.56 -8.46 14.52
CA PRO A 185 9.42 -9.36 14.40
C PRO A 185 9.87 -10.82 14.48
N THR A 186 9.19 -11.63 15.30
CA THR A 186 9.55 -13.05 15.55
C THR A 186 9.14 -14.01 14.42
N ILE A 187 8.74 -13.46 13.26
CA ILE A 187 8.37 -14.24 12.07
C ILE A 187 9.67 -14.61 11.33
N PRO A 188 9.82 -15.85 10.81
CA PRO A 188 10.99 -16.20 10.00
C PRO A 188 10.96 -15.39 8.70
N VAL A 189 11.73 -14.31 8.63
CA VAL A 189 11.94 -13.57 7.39
C VAL A 189 12.88 -14.43 6.54
N ILE A 190 12.37 -15.06 5.48
CA ILE A 190 13.14 -15.94 4.57
C ILE A 190 14.00 -15.12 3.58
N TRP A 191 14.45 -13.93 3.99
CA TRP A 191 15.40 -13.14 3.22
C TRP A 191 16.70 -13.08 4.01
N ASN A 192 17.57 -14.04 3.68
CA ASN A 192 18.97 -14.04 4.04
C ASN A 192 19.60 -12.75 3.48
N TYR A 193 19.74 -11.72 4.31
CA TYR A 193 20.80 -10.71 4.26
C TYR A 193 20.77 -9.90 5.58
N SER A 194 21.63 -10.35 6.50
CA SER A 194 22.13 -9.68 7.71
C SER A 194 21.16 -9.42 8.87
N PHE A 195 21.56 -9.94 10.03
CA PHE A 195 21.00 -9.71 11.36
C PHE A 195 21.15 -8.23 11.76
N GLY A 196 20.07 -7.44 11.78
CA GLY A 196 20.19 -6.04 12.24
C GLY A 196 18.98 -5.12 12.06
N TRP A 197 17.77 -5.65 11.84
CA TRP A 197 16.60 -4.82 11.53
C TRP A 197 16.02 -4.18 12.79
N ASN A 198 16.20 -2.87 12.95
CA ASN A 198 15.56 -2.09 14.01
C ASN A 198 14.34 -1.34 13.45
N ARG A 199 13.22 -1.38 14.19
CA ARG A 199 12.01 -0.63 13.86
C ARG A 199 12.20 0.86 14.12
N GLY A 200 11.62 1.70 13.27
CA GLY A 200 11.65 3.15 13.51
C GLY A 200 10.60 3.95 12.76
N HIS A 201 10.66 5.26 12.92
CA HIS A 201 9.93 6.25 12.15
C HIS A 201 10.85 6.91 11.13
N ILE A 202 10.34 7.22 9.94
CA ILE A 202 11.10 7.95 8.92
C ILE A 202 10.43 9.24 8.45
N ARG A 203 11.26 10.22 8.11
CA ARG A 203 10.85 11.54 7.60
C ARG A 203 11.88 12.06 6.60
N LEU A 204 11.41 12.86 5.65
CA LEU A 204 12.25 13.60 4.71
C LEU A 204 12.38 15.05 5.17
N THR A 205 13.60 15.58 5.12
CA THR A 205 13.87 17.01 5.31
C THR A 205 13.41 17.81 4.09
N SER A 206 13.50 19.14 4.16
CA SER A 206 13.59 19.95 2.94
C SER A 206 14.87 19.62 2.17
N SER A 207 14.88 19.89 0.85
CA SER A 207 16.05 19.63 0.02
C SER A 207 17.28 20.44 0.45
N VAL A 208 18.42 19.78 0.51
CA VAL A 208 19.72 20.36 0.86
C VAL A 208 20.79 19.84 -0.12
N ARG A 209 21.78 20.68 -0.42
CA ARG A 209 22.92 20.27 -1.24
C ARG A 209 23.77 19.27 -0.48
N GLY A 210 24.18 18.19 -1.15
CA GLY A 210 25.02 17.18 -0.53
C GLY A 210 26.38 17.71 -0.08
N SER A 211 26.90 18.72 -0.78
CA SER A 211 28.16 19.43 -0.47
C SER A 211 28.15 20.20 0.86
N VAL A 212 26.99 20.35 1.51
CA VAL A 212 26.88 21.04 2.81
C VAL A 212 27.54 20.24 3.93
N PHE A 213 27.52 18.90 3.82
CA PHE A 213 28.00 18.01 4.87
C PHE A 213 29.41 17.52 4.55
N ARG A 214 30.27 17.51 5.59
CA ARG A 214 31.65 17.06 5.53
C ARG A 214 31.80 15.60 5.96
N ASP A 215 30.98 15.17 6.91
CA ASP A 215 31.00 13.82 7.46
C ASP A 215 29.60 13.37 7.93
N LEU A 216 29.49 12.09 8.28
CA LEU A 216 28.25 11.49 8.78
C LEU A 216 27.71 12.16 10.06
N SER A 217 28.58 12.68 10.93
CA SER A 217 28.16 13.32 12.17
C SER A 217 27.33 14.56 11.89
N GLU A 218 27.73 15.36 10.90
CA GLU A 218 26.98 16.56 10.50
C GLU A 218 25.60 16.25 9.93
N VAL A 219 25.46 15.17 9.15
CA VAL A 219 24.16 14.75 8.61
C VAL A 219 23.24 14.22 9.72
N ASN A 220 23.81 13.50 10.69
CA ASN A 220 23.07 13.03 11.86
C ASN A 220 22.59 14.21 12.72
N GLU A 221 23.46 15.17 12.99
CA GLU A 221 23.11 16.38 13.73
C GLU A 221 22.01 17.16 13.00
N PHE A 222 22.10 17.30 11.67
CA PHE A 222 21.07 17.95 10.86
C PHE A 222 19.68 17.29 11.02
N CYS A 223 19.60 15.96 10.96
CA CYS A 223 18.36 15.23 11.25
C CYS A 223 17.86 15.50 12.68
N GLY A 224 18.77 15.52 13.66
CA GLY A 224 18.46 15.79 15.06
C GLY A 224 17.95 17.22 15.29
N VAL A 225 18.49 18.21 14.59
CA VAL A 225 18.05 19.61 14.65
C VAL A 225 16.65 19.78 14.05
N ILE A 226 16.36 19.12 12.93
CA ILE A 226 15.08 19.26 12.23
C ILE A 226 13.94 18.52 12.94
N PHE A 227 14.19 17.29 13.39
CA PHE A 227 13.13 16.40 13.88
C PHE A 227 13.21 16.11 15.39
N GLY A 228 14.24 16.61 16.07
CA GLY A 228 14.45 16.46 17.50
C GLY A 228 15.38 15.31 17.89
N ASN A 229 15.60 15.15 19.19
CA ASN A 229 16.55 14.17 19.71
C ASN A 229 16.21 12.72 19.28
N GLY A 230 17.26 11.97 18.90
CA GLY A 230 17.18 10.58 18.47
C GLY A 230 16.94 10.38 16.97
N TRP A 231 16.74 11.45 16.19
CA TRP A 231 16.71 11.37 14.73
C TRP A 231 18.11 11.42 14.16
N ARG A 232 18.39 10.56 13.18
CA ARG A 232 19.69 10.48 12.48
C ARG A 232 19.48 10.12 11.01
N THR A 233 20.49 10.21 10.17
CA THR A 233 20.34 9.83 8.75
C THR A 233 20.14 8.33 8.60
N ALA A 234 19.33 7.94 7.62
CA ALA A 234 19.17 6.55 7.22
C ALA A 234 20.47 6.00 6.63
N THR A 235 20.76 4.73 6.93
CA THR A 235 21.97 4.02 6.45
C THR A 235 21.61 2.89 5.50
N PHE A 236 22.36 2.82 4.40
CA PHE A 236 22.30 1.80 3.36
C PHE A 236 23.63 1.04 3.28
N HIS A 237 23.56 -0.25 2.97
CA HIS A 237 24.72 -1.12 2.74
C HIS A 237 24.66 -1.72 1.34
N ASP A 238 25.80 -1.77 0.70
CA ASP A 238 26.06 -2.44 -0.57
C ASP A 238 26.78 -3.77 -0.29
N GLY A 239 26.36 -4.86 -0.96
CA GLY A 239 27.04 -6.16 -0.85
C GLY A 239 26.26 -7.28 -0.17
N GLY A 240 24.92 -7.28 -0.29
CA GLY A 240 24.08 -8.29 0.36
C GLY A 240 23.79 -7.96 1.82
N GLY A 241 23.83 -6.69 2.21
CA GLY A 241 23.07 -6.19 3.36
C GLY A 241 21.99 -5.30 2.79
N GLY A 242 20.71 -5.54 3.07
CA GLY A 242 19.68 -4.58 2.73
C GLY A 242 19.81 -3.30 3.57
N TRP A 243 18.75 -2.51 3.62
CA TRP A 243 18.62 -1.45 4.62
C TRP A 243 18.72 -2.03 6.04
N ASN A 244 19.25 -1.27 6.98
CA ASN A 244 19.33 -1.70 8.39
C ASN A 244 18.05 -1.39 9.20
N TYR A 245 16.93 -1.06 8.54
CA TYR A 245 15.71 -0.66 9.24
C TYR A 245 14.46 -1.04 8.46
N TYR A 246 13.39 -1.27 9.21
CA TYR A 246 12.02 -1.23 8.70
C TYR A 246 11.30 -0.11 9.46
N SER A 247 10.56 0.74 8.74
CA SER A 247 10.06 1.97 9.36
C SER A 247 8.71 2.41 8.86
N TYR A 248 7.94 3.03 9.76
CA TYR A 248 6.66 3.65 9.44
C TYR A 248 6.88 5.06 8.89
N GLY A 249 6.31 5.33 7.72
CA GLY A 249 6.30 6.65 7.08
C GLY A 249 5.59 6.61 5.73
N ASN A 250 5.39 7.78 5.11
CA ASN A 250 4.82 7.90 3.76
C ASN A 250 5.79 8.73 2.90
N ILE A 251 6.53 8.07 2.01
CA ILE A 251 7.44 8.68 1.04
C ILE A 251 6.97 8.24 -0.33
N SER A 252 6.67 9.22 -1.18
CA SER A 252 6.20 8.93 -2.53
C SER A 252 7.32 8.31 -3.38
N SER A 253 6.98 7.34 -4.23
CA SER A 253 7.93 6.55 -5.02
C SER A 253 8.71 7.36 -6.06
N ASP A 254 8.23 8.56 -6.40
CA ASP A 254 8.88 9.52 -7.31
C ASP A 254 10.02 10.32 -6.64
N LYS A 255 10.19 10.22 -5.31
CA LYS A 255 11.14 11.05 -4.57
C LYS A 255 12.54 10.45 -4.57
N ARG A 256 13.50 11.23 -5.05
CA ARG A 256 14.93 11.03 -4.79
C ARG A 256 15.33 11.74 -3.50
N PHE A 257 16.17 11.10 -2.70
CA PHE A 257 16.66 11.60 -1.43
C PHE A 257 18.10 11.12 -1.17
N TRP A 258 18.76 11.79 -0.23
CA TRP A 258 20.07 11.42 0.29
C TRP A 258 19.94 10.40 1.42
N VAL A 259 20.84 9.41 1.44
CA VAL A 259 21.05 8.43 2.52
C VAL A 259 22.54 8.20 2.73
N HIS A 260 22.98 7.80 3.92
CA HIS A 260 24.37 7.42 4.15
C HIS A 260 24.66 6.00 3.64
N VAL A 261 25.77 5.81 2.93
CA VAL A 261 26.24 4.50 2.46
C VAL A 261 27.48 4.10 3.26
N ASN A 262 27.42 3.04 4.05
CA ASN A 262 28.45 2.79 5.08
C ASN A 262 29.72 2.09 4.54
N ASP A 263 29.64 1.47 3.36
CA ASP A 263 30.69 0.62 2.78
C ASP A 263 31.33 1.20 1.51
N GLN A 264 30.88 2.38 1.06
CA GLN A 264 31.41 3.03 -0.13
C GLN A 264 31.42 4.56 -0.04
N ASN A 265 32.35 5.18 -0.76
CA ASN A 265 32.41 6.62 -0.97
C ASN A 265 31.39 7.06 -2.04
N ALA A 266 30.11 6.84 -1.76
CA ALA A 266 28.99 7.08 -2.68
C ALA A 266 28.30 8.44 -2.47
N ASN A 267 28.77 9.22 -1.51
CA ASN A 267 28.18 10.50 -1.12
C ASN A 267 29.24 11.49 -0.67
N CYS A 268 28.87 12.77 -0.70
CA CYS A 268 29.76 13.91 -0.46
C CYS A 268 30.47 13.90 0.91
N TRP A 269 29.83 13.27 1.90
CA TRP A 269 30.26 13.16 3.29
C TRP A 269 30.79 11.77 3.67
N ASN A 270 31.03 10.90 2.68
CA ASN A 270 31.58 9.55 2.85
C ASN A 270 33.03 9.43 2.32
N ARG A 271 33.78 10.54 2.36
CA ARG A 271 35.14 10.66 1.79
C ARG A 271 36.21 9.92 2.58
#